data_AF-A0A9D7H5P7-F1
#
_entry.id   AF-A0A9D7H5P7-F1
#
_cell.length_a   1.000
_cell.length_b   1.000
_cell.length_c   1.000
_cell.angle_alpha   90.00
_cell.angle_beta   90.00
_cell.angle_gamma   90.00
#
_symmetry.space_group_name_H-M   'P 1'
#
loop_
_entity.id
_entity.type
_entity.pdbx_description
1 polymer ?
#
loop_
_entity_poly.entity_id
_entity_poly.type
_entity_poly.pdbx_seq_one_letter_code
_entity_poly.pdbx_strand_id
1 'polypeptide(L)' 'MVSSTQQFERIRKRKATTSGKRNKRERRAMGTPVFPVHPEGYSATAPDAKKTK' A
#
# COMPACT_ATOMS: atom_id res chain seq x y z
N MET A 1 -33.19 12.04 21.53
CA MET A 1 -32.95 11.34 20.24
C MET A 1 -31.76 12.00 19.56
N VAL A 2 -30.77 11.24 19.09
CA VAL A 2 -29.63 11.80 18.33
C VAL A 2 -30.11 12.08 16.92
N SER A 3 -29.79 13.24 16.34
CA SER A 3 -30.23 13.56 14.98
C SER A 3 -29.64 12.55 13.99
N SER A 4 -30.38 12.25 12.93
CA SER A 4 -29.94 11.32 11.87
C SER A 4 -28.56 11.72 11.31
N THR A 5 -28.32 13.02 11.12
CA THR A 5 -27.03 13.58 10.69
C THR A 5 -25.89 13.22 11.65
N GLN A 6 -26.08 13.44 12.96
CA GLN A 6 -25.08 13.09 13.98
C GLN A 6 -24.80 11.58 14.02
N GLN A 7 -25.82 10.75 13.78
CA GLN A 7 -25.66 9.29 13.71
C GLN A 7 -24.82 8.88 12.49
N PHE A 8 -25.10 9.43 11.30
CA PHE A 8 -24.33 9.13 10.09
C PHE A 8 -22.88 9.60 10.18
N GLU A 9 -22.63 10.78 10.75
CA GLU A 9 -21.28 11.28 10.99
C GLU A 9 -20.48 10.38 11.93
N ARG A 10 -21.09 9.92 13.03
CA ARG A 10 -20.46 8.94 13.94
C ARG A 10 -20.13 7.63 13.24
N ILE A 11 -21.05 7.12 12.42
CA ILE A 11 -20.81 5.89 11.65
C ILE A 11 -19.66 6.08 10.64
N ARG A 12 -19.61 7.22 9.94
CA ARG A 12 -18.51 7.53 9.00
C ARG A 12 -17.16 7.61 9.71
N LYS A 13 -17.08 8.34 10.83
CA LYS A 13 -15.87 8.43 11.66
C LYS A 13 -15.41 7.05 12.15
N ARG A 14 -16.36 6.21 12.59
CA ARG A 14 -16.05 4.82 12.99
C ARG A 14 -15.52 3.99 11.84
N LYS A 15 -16.19 4.01 10.67
CA LYS A 15 -15.75 3.23 9.50
C LYS A 15 -14.36 3.67 9.03
N ALA A 16 -14.10 4.98 8.97
CA ALA A 16 -12.81 5.54 8.57
C ALA A 16 -11.67 5.12 9.52
N THR A 17 -11.90 5.11 10.83
CA THR A 17 -10.88 4.71 11.81
C THR A 17 -10.62 3.21 11.80
N THR A 18 -11.66 2.37 11.67
CA THR A 18 -11.51 0.91 11.58
C THR A 18 -10.79 0.49 10.30
N SER A 19 -11.20 1.01 9.13
CA SER A 19 -10.53 0.70 7.86
C SER A 19 -9.11 1.26 7.81
N GLY A 20 -8.90 2.49 8.31
CA GLY A 20 -7.58 3.12 8.34
C GLY A 20 -6.54 2.31 9.14
N LYS A 21 -6.93 1.74 10.29
CA LYS A 21 -6.05 0.87 11.10
C LYS A 21 -5.65 -0.41 10.36
N ARG A 22 -6.62 -1.06 9.68
CA ARG A 22 -6.38 -2.29 8.91
C ARG A 22 -5.48 -2.01 7.71
N ASN A 23 -5.82 -1.01 6.90
CA ASN A 23 -5.04 -0.61 5.73
C ASN A 23 -3.60 -0.23 6.10
N LYS A 24 -3.39 0.43 7.25
CA LYS A 24 -2.04 0.76 7.75
C LYS A 24 -1.24 -0.50 8.10
N ARG A 25 -1.86 -1.51 8.72
CA ARG A 25 -1.19 -2.80 9.04
C ARG A 25 -0.86 -3.57 7.76
N GLU A 26 -1.80 -3.67 6.84
CA GLU A 26 -1.61 -4.37 5.56
C GLU A 26 -0.49 -3.70 4.74
N ARG A 27 -0.47 -2.37 4.63
CA ARG A 27 0.62 -1.64 3.93
C ARG A 27 1.99 -1.78 4.60
N ARG A 28 2.05 -2.00 5.92
CA ARG A 28 3.32 -2.30 6.61
C ARG A 28 3.80 -3.72 6.31
N ALA A 29 2.88 -4.67 6.24
CA ALA A 29 3.21 -6.07 5.93
C ALA A 29 3.57 -6.25 4.44
N MET A 30 2.87 -5.55 3.54
CA MET A 30 3.04 -5.59 2.09
C MET A 30 4.00 -4.51 1.55
N GLY A 31 4.68 -3.78 2.45
CA GLY A 31 5.57 -2.68 2.09
C GLY A 31 6.92 -3.16 1.55
N THR A 32 7.94 -2.32 1.68
CA THR A 32 9.31 -2.72 1.32
C THR A 32 9.77 -3.91 2.16
N PRO A 33 10.26 -5.00 1.54
CA PRO A 33 10.79 -6.15 2.25
C PRO A 33 11.93 -5.73 3.19
N VAL A 34 12.07 -6.45 4.31
CA VAL A 34 13.09 -6.15 5.35
C VAL A 34 14.52 -6.31 4.82
N PHE A 35 14.69 -7.17 3.82
CA PHE A 35 15.95 -7.34 3.11
C PHE A 35 15.86 -6.68 1.73
N PRO A 36 16.99 -6.19 1.19
CA PRO A 36 17.05 -5.72 -0.19
C PRO A 36 16.62 -6.85 -1.12
N VAL A 37 15.45 -6.70 -1.75
CA VAL A 37 15.15 -7.50 -2.93
C VAL A 37 15.94 -6.84 -4.05
N HIS A 38 16.98 -7.53 -4.51
CA HIS A 38 17.57 -7.24 -5.80
C HIS A 38 16.61 -7.83 -6.83
N PRO A 39 15.72 -7.03 -7.46
CA PRO A 39 15.02 -7.55 -8.63
C PRO A 39 16.10 -8.06 -9.58
N GLU A 40 15.87 -9.21 -10.21
CA GLU A 40 16.81 -9.71 -11.21
C GLU A 40 17.09 -8.56 -12.17
N GLY A 41 18.37 -8.16 -12.21
CA GLY A 41 18.79 -7.06 -13.06
C GLY A 41 18.40 -7.40 -14.49
N TYR A 42 17.96 -6.39 -15.23
CA TYR A 42 17.69 -6.57 -16.64
C TYR A 42 18.92 -7.19 -17.32
N SER A 43 18.73 -8.31 -18.01
CA SER A 43 19.85 -9.09 -18.54
C SER A 43 20.66 -8.24 -19.51
N ALA A 44 21.96 -8.10 -19.26
CA ALA A 44 22.88 -7.41 -20.18
C ALA A 44 22.98 -8.10 -21.54
N THR A 45 22.53 -9.36 -21.65
CA THR A 45 22.45 -10.13 -22.89
C THR A 45 21.06 -10.11 -23.54
N ALA A 46 20.10 -9.36 -22.99
CA ALA A 46 18.79 -9.22 -23.61
C ALA A 46 18.92 -8.58 -25.02
N PRO A 47 18.08 -8.98 -25.99
CA PRO A 47 18.13 -8.44 -27.35
C PRO A 47 17.99 -6.92 -27.42
N ASP A 48 17.28 -6.33 -26.45
CA ASP A 48 16.99 -4.92 -26.30
C ASP A 48 17.96 -4.19 -25.33
N ALA A 49 19.02 -4.87 -24.86
CA ALA A 49 20.05 -4.28 -24.01
C ALA A 49 20.92 -3.27 -24.78
N LYS A 50 21.23 -2.14 -24.13
CA LYS A 50 22.12 -1.12 -24.69
C LYS A 50 23.54 -1.69 -24.80
N LYS A 51 24.09 -1.75 -26.02
CA LYS A 51 25.47 -2.20 -26.25
C LYS A 51 26.46 -1.30 -25.52
N THR A 52 27.20 -1.85 -24.56
CA THR A 52 28.38 -1.20 -24.00
C THR A 52 29.49 -1.21 -25.05
N LYS A 53 30.10 -0.03 -25.26
CA LYS A 53 31.14 0.22 -26.26
C LYS A 53 32.51 -0.25 -25.79
#